data_AF-A0A661HKJ0-F1
#
_entry.id   AF-A0A661HKJ0-F1
#
_cell.length_a   1.000
_cell.length_b   1.000
_cell.length_c   1.000
_cell.angle_alpha   90.00
_cell.angle_beta   90.00
_cell.angle_gamma   90.00
#
_symmetry.space_group_name_H-M   'P 1'
#
loop_
_entity.id
_entity.type
_entity.pdbx_description
1 polymer ?
#
loop_
_entity_poly.entity_id
_entity_poly.type
_entity_poly.pdbx_seq_one_letter_code
_entity_poly.pdbx_strand_id
1 'polypeptide(L)'
;MNSLIVHNDNVTYLDDFTHKIKFKTTNEIDKYISDDILLTIKEINPDVIFIKDNLSEHYLELIGIRLAYHVRLSRELGDLRFLPIVILSDLDSFMLNKINSMSRIFFTKNTFTISNNRSSVEAINNKPMKNMSVYEYNNDFMNSIDIATPDDSSEHSITNSWAIYQWSNLLGLSTEIFSKLHFKYLIAKHQLQNKSKNSIHQKQKSGNILLIDDKWSDGWKEVLNEFTVQQYTDVTLDILEYKFKDKTIESIKEVLNEKLNVLIPDIILLDLRLLESDNIIGINDKKSINRLSGIQIIGEIKKINLGIQIIMFTASGDSLILEEIHNKGVLGYVKKDAPTDKYESSKNSFKKLDTLIKKGIDKNYLKKIWKLEKDILRQPFLQNTKELSSENQQVIFELRKNIQFVFEILNSNVPNPFVYAMLAIFKSIELLNDYYIEEEWMKNKKYSFWKGSGNKIQTLDYGTLRDTKDGDYNLSSENKIMAIIKENTSIQEDSIDNDIKQFICSRNYAMHPSEKDSCRDFLIKEPKAEHIVGWFEMLYKITSKIQNKKNIL
;
A
#
# COMPACT_ATOMS: atom_id res chain seq x y z
N MET A 1 -19.17 28.88 44.04
CA MET A 1 -18.90 28.41 42.68
C MET A 1 -17.48 27.91 42.66
N ASN A 2 -17.26 26.66 42.25
CA ASN A 2 -15.93 26.08 42.12
C ASN A 2 -15.24 26.68 40.89
N SER A 3 -14.36 27.66 41.09
CA SER A 3 -13.73 28.40 39.99
C SER A 3 -12.30 27.96 39.74
N LEU A 4 -11.96 27.77 38.47
CA LEU A 4 -10.59 27.49 38.03
C LEU A 4 -10.07 28.69 37.24
N ILE A 5 -8.84 29.14 37.51
CA ILE A 5 -8.12 30.08 36.64
C ILE A 5 -6.91 29.42 35.95
N VAL A 6 -6.76 29.69 34.65
CA VAL A 6 -5.53 29.43 33.89
C VAL A 6 -4.82 30.76 33.62
N HIS A 7 -3.56 30.87 34.05
CA HIS A 7 -2.78 32.11 33.99
C HIS A 7 -1.29 31.83 33.72
N ASN A 8 -0.52 32.86 33.35
CA ASN A 8 0.94 32.79 33.24
C ASN A 8 1.59 33.84 34.16
N ASP A 9 1.31 33.75 35.47
CA ASP A 9 1.71 34.71 36.52
C ASP A 9 1.38 36.19 36.27
N ASN A 10 0.39 36.44 35.41
CA ASN A 10 -0.02 37.77 34.97
C ASN A 10 -1.38 38.21 35.52
N VAL A 11 -1.77 37.63 36.66
CA VAL A 11 -2.97 37.97 37.43
C VAL A 11 -2.56 38.10 38.90
N THR A 12 -2.89 39.23 39.54
CA THR A 12 -2.40 39.57 40.88
C THR A 12 -3.31 39.13 42.03
N TYR A 13 -4.54 38.72 41.71
CA TYR A 13 -5.60 38.37 42.67
C TYR A 13 -6.00 36.90 42.56
N LEU A 14 -5.00 36.01 42.41
CA LEU A 14 -5.24 34.58 42.22
C LEU A 14 -6.01 33.92 43.38
N ASP A 15 -5.96 34.47 44.59
CA ASP A 15 -6.64 33.94 45.78
C ASP A 15 -8.17 34.01 45.71
N ASP A 16 -8.71 34.75 44.74
CA ASP A 16 -10.16 34.80 44.49
C ASP A 16 -10.68 33.58 43.69
N PHE A 17 -9.79 32.65 43.30
CA PHE A 17 -10.13 31.43 42.57
C PHE A 17 -9.89 30.18 43.42
N THR A 18 -10.78 29.19 43.30
CA THR A 18 -10.68 27.92 44.03
C THR A 18 -9.48 27.09 43.60
N HIS A 19 -9.23 27.03 42.28
CA HIS A 19 -8.14 26.29 41.67
C HIS A 19 -7.36 27.16 40.69
N LYS A 20 -6.07 26.85 40.53
CA LYS A 20 -5.11 27.64 39.75
C LYS A 20 -4.26 26.72 38.89
N ILE A 21 -4.17 26.97 37.60
CA ILE A 21 -3.25 26.32 36.68
C ILE A 21 -2.31 27.39 36.12
N LYS A 22 -1.02 27.24 36.42
CA LYS A 22 0.03 28.03 35.79
C LYS A 22 0.37 27.43 34.44
N PHE A 23 0.03 28.14 33.38
CA PHE A 23 0.34 27.79 32.00
C PHE A 23 1.83 28.00 31.73
N LYS A 24 2.47 27.04 31.06
CA LYS A 24 3.85 27.16 30.60
C LYS A 24 3.86 27.29 29.09
N THR A 25 4.51 28.33 28.56
CA THR A 25 4.70 28.46 27.12
C THR A 25 5.70 27.40 26.64
N THR A 26 5.33 26.64 25.61
CA THR A 26 6.15 25.56 25.02
C THR A 26 6.09 25.64 23.50
N ASN A 27 7.04 25.03 22.80
CA ASN A 27 7.02 25.00 21.33
C ASN A 27 5.84 24.20 20.74
N GLU A 28 5.31 23.21 21.47
CA GLU A 28 4.15 22.39 21.04
C GLU A 28 2.89 22.72 21.86
N ILE A 29 2.41 23.96 21.73
CA ILE A 29 1.29 24.50 22.52
C ILE A 29 0.05 23.61 22.50
N ASP A 30 -0.36 23.09 21.34
CA ASP A 30 -1.55 22.25 21.21
C ASP A 30 -1.43 20.91 21.94
N LYS A 31 -0.21 20.33 21.92
CA LYS A 31 0.12 19.09 22.62
C LYS A 31 0.09 19.31 24.12
N TYR A 32 0.81 20.33 24.60
CA TYR A 32 0.79 20.71 26.02
C TYR A 32 -0.62 21.02 26.53
N ILE A 33 -1.44 21.74 25.76
CA ILE A 33 -2.83 21.98 26.14
C ILE A 33 -3.57 20.64 26.29
N SER A 34 -3.51 19.78 25.27
CA SER A 34 -4.29 18.55 25.22
C SER A 34 -3.86 17.51 26.24
N ASP A 35 -2.55 17.36 26.44
CA ASP A 35 -1.97 16.29 27.22
C ASP A 35 -1.83 16.67 28.70
N ASP A 36 -1.69 17.96 29.03
CA ASP A 36 -1.51 18.41 30.42
C ASP A 36 -2.70 19.25 30.94
N ILE A 37 -3.01 20.35 30.25
CA ILE A 37 -3.98 21.33 30.75
C ILE A 37 -5.39 20.73 30.79
N LEU A 38 -5.80 20.03 29.73
CA LEU A 38 -7.14 19.44 29.67
C LEU A 38 -7.32 18.28 30.66
N LEU A 39 -6.28 17.47 30.90
CA LEU A 39 -6.32 16.45 31.95
C LEU A 39 -6.49 17.10 33.32
N THR A 40 -5.74 18.16 33.61
CA THR A 40 -5.84 18.89 34.87
C THR A 40 -7.23 19.52 35.05
N ILE A 41 -7.81 20.12 34.00
CA ILE A 41 -9.19 20.65 34.04
C ILE A 41 -10.18 19.54 34.36
N LYS A 42 -10.01 18.36 33.75
CA LYS A 42 -10.88 17.20 33.97
C LYS A 42 -10.80 16.67 35.39
N GLU A 43 -9.62 16.63 35.98
CA GLU A 43 -9.40 16.22 37.38
C GLU A 43 -10.01 17.20 38.37
N ILE A 44 -9.87 18.51 38.12
CA ILE A 44 -10.42 19.57 38.97
C ILE A 44 -11.95 19.61 38.92
N ASN A 45 -12.54 19.32 37.75
CA ASN A 45 -13.98 19.34 37.53
C ASN A 45 -14.65 20.66 38.00
N PRO A 46 -14.26 21.82 37.43
CA PRO A 46 -14.74 23.13 37.87
C PRO A 46 -16.17 23.44 37.40
N ASP A 47 -16.81 24.43 38.03
CA ASP A 47 -18.10 24.99 37.59
C ASP A 47 -17.93 26.08 36.53
N VAL A 48 -16.78 26.76 36.52
CA VAL A 48 -16.42 27.83 35.58
C VAL A 48 -14.92 27.87 35.35
N ILE A 49 -14.51 28.18 34.12
CA ILE A 49 -13.10 28.30 33.76
C ILE A 49 -12.80 29.76 33.41
N PHE A 50 -11.97 30.38 34.21
CA PHE A 50 -11.32 31.66 33.92
C PHE A 50 -10.01 31.41 33.19
N ILE A 51 -9.75 32.19 32.14
CA ILE A 51 -8.53 32.06 31.35
C ILE A 51 -8.00 33.48 31.08
N LYS A 52 -6.73 33.75 31.37
CA LYS A 52 -6.11 34.99 30.90
C LYS A 52 -5.95 34.92 29.38
N ASP A 53 -6.35 35.98 28.67
CA ASP A 53 -6.22 36.06 27.20
C ASP A 53 -4.80 35.78 26.70
N ASN A 54 -3.79 36.35 27.37
CA ASN A 54 -2.39 36.10 27.11
C ASN A 54 -1.82 35.08 28.12
N LEU A 55 -1.31 33.96 27.61
CA LEU A 55 -0.63 32.91 28.38
C LEU A 55 0.85 32.76 27.97
N SER A 56 1.43 33.77 27.32
CA SER A 56 2.86 33.84 27.01
C SER A 56 3.46 35.20 27.37
N GLU A 57 4.74 35.37 27.10
CA GLU A 57 5.44 36.65 27.22
C GLU A 57 5.03 37.64 26.12
N HIS A 58 4.41 37.16 25.03
CA HIS A 58 4.01 37.97 23.88
C HIS A 58 2.50 38.23 23.88
N TYR A 59 2.11 39.44 24.31
CA TYR A 59 0.71 39.84 24.52
C TYR A 59 -0.26 39.55 23.36
N LEU A 60 0.20 39.63 22.11
CA LEU A 60 -0.63 39.46 20.91
C LEU A 60 -0.82 38.01 20.46
N GLU A 61 -0.15 37.04 21.10
CA GLU A 61 -0.34 35.61 20.76
C GLU A 61 -1.71 35.07 21.20
N LEU A 62 -2.32 35.70 22.22
CA LEU A 62 -3.68 35.41 22.69
C LEU A 62 -3.94 33.91 22.92
N ILE A 63 -2.95 33.18 23.44
CA ILE A 63 -3.00 31.72 23.68
C ILE A 63 -4.20 31.31 24.54
N GLY A 64 -4.68 32.18 25.43
CA GLY A 64 -5.89 31.92 26.22
C GLY A 64 -7.14 31.68 25.37
N ILE A 65 -7.26 32.38 24.24
CA ILE A 65 -8.35 32.16 23.28
C ILE A 65 -8.20 30.78 22.61
N ARG A 66 -6.96 30.41 22.25
CA ARG A 66 -6.64 29.09 21.70
C ARG A 66 -7.02 27.97 22.68
N LEU A 67 -6.67 28.12 23.97
CA LEU A 67 -7.05 27.19 25.03
C LEU A 67 -8.57 27.07 25.18
N ALA A 68 -9.31 28.18 25.11
CA ALA A 68 -10.78 28.15 25.18
C ALA A 68 -11.39 27.28 24.06
N TYR A 69 -10.83 27.33 22.84
CA TYR A 69 -11.23 26.41 21.78
C TYR A 69 -10.88 24.96 22.06
N HIS A 70 -9.69 24.68 22.60
CA HIS A 70 -9.34 23.32 23.01
C HIS A 70 -10.36 22.80 24.02
N VAL A 71 -10.73 23.58 25.04
CA VAL A 71 -11.76 23.16 26.00
C VAL A 71 -13.07 22.81 25.27
N ARG A 72 -13.56 23.68 24.39
CA ARG A 72 -14.83 23.45 23.67
C ARG A 72 -14.80 22.23 22.75
N LEU A 73 -13.70 22.01 22.03
CA LEU A 73 -13.60 21.00 20.96
C LEU A 73 -13.13 19.63 21.43
N SER A 74 -12.61 19.53 22.66
CA SER A 74 -12.07 18.29 23.22
C SER A 74 -13.16 17.39 23.79
N ARG A 75 -13.23 16.15 23.29
CA ARG A 75 -14.29 15.19 23.69
C ARG A 75 -13.98 14.48 24.99
N GLU A 76 -12.70 14.30 25.27
CA GLU A 76 -12.15 13.70 26.47
C GLU A 76 -12.64 14.40 27.75
N LEU A 77 -13.06 15.67 27.63
CA LEU A 77 -13.65 16.47 28.70
C LEU A 77 -15.13 16.17 29.00
N GLY A 78 -15.83 15.41 28.15
CA GLY A 78 -17.26 15.12 28.35
C GLY A 78 -18.09 16.41 28.46
N ASP A 79 -18.88 16.53 29.53
CA ASP A 79 -19.74 17.70 29.76
C ASP A 79 -18.98 18.96 30.15
N LEU A 80 -17.71 18.85 30.59
CA LEU A 80 -16.89 20.00 30.98
C LEU A 80 -16.60 20.95 29.82
N ARG A 81 -16.66 20.45 28.59
CA ARG A 81 -16.51 21.30 27.40
C ARG A 81 -17.64 22.31 27.23
N PHE A 82 -18.74 22.19 27.98
CA PHE A 82 -19.90 23.07 27.93
C PHE A 82 -19.93 24.11 29.07
N LEU A 83 -18.94 24.12 29.95
CA LEU A 83 -18.88 25.06 31.07
C LEU A 83 -18.80 26.51 30.60
N PRO A 84 -19.23 27.48 31.42
CA PRO A 84 -18.92 28.88 31.20
C PRO A 84 -17.40 29.09 31.13
N ILE A 85 -16.95 29.82 30.10
CA ILE A 85 -15.55 30.25 29.96
C ILE A 85 -15.50 31.77 30.07
N VAL A 86 -14.64 32.30 30.93
CA VAL A 86 -14.48 33.74 31.17
C VAL A 86 -13.04 34.14 30.86
N ILE A 87 -12.86 34.94 29.81
CA ILE A 87 -11.55 35.45 29.42
C ILE A 87 -11.28 36.77 30.16
N LEU A 88 -10.16 36.82 30.87
CA LEU A 88 -9.66 38.04 31.51
C LEU A 88 -8.80 38.80 30.50
N SER A 89 -9.24 39.98 30.07
CA SER A 89 -8.53 40.79 29.08
C SER A 89 -8.60 42.27 29.43
N ASP A 90 -7.57 43.02 29.02
CA ASP A 90 -7.59 44.48 29.05
C ASP A 90 -8.26 45.06 27.79
N LEU A 91 -8.54 44.22 26.78
CA LEU A 91 -9.25 44.54 25.57
C LEU A 91 -10.67 43.98 25.61
N ASP A 92 -11.62 44.70 25.01
CA ASP A 92 -12.96 44.17 24.83
C ASP A 92 -13.04 43.14 23.69
N SER A 93 -14.15 42.40 23.63
CA SER A 93 -14.38 41.36 22.63
C SER A 93 -14.39 41.88 21.19
N PHE A 94 -14.81 43.14 20.96
CA PHE A 94 -14.83 43.74 19.63
C PHE A 94 -13.41 44.02 19.13
N MET A 95 -12.54 44.55 20.01
CA MET A 95 -11.14 44.81 19.70
C MET A 95 -10.38 43.51 19.48
N LEU A 96 -10.57 42.50 20.35
CA LEU A 96 -9.96 41.18 20.18
C LEU A 96 -10.37 40.53 18.85
N ASN A 97 -11.62 40.69 18.41
CA ASN A 97 -12.11 40.17 17.13
C ASN A 97 -11.59 40.89 15.89
N LYS A 98 -11.14 42.14 16.02
CA LYS A 98 -10.41 42.82 14.94
C LYS A 98 -8.97 42.34 14.82
N ILE A 99 -8.37 41.89 15.91
CA ILE A 99 -6.96 41.49 15.97
C ILE A 99 -6.78 40.01 15.59
N ASN A 100 -7.68 39.13 16.03
CA ASN A 100 -7.58 37.69 15.83
C ASN A 100 -8.96 37.09 15.50
N SER A 101 -9.04 36.31 14.41
CA SER A 101 -10.28 35.65 13.97
C SER A 101 -10.79 34.60 14.97
N MET A 102 -9.92 34.01 15.80
CA MET A 102 -10.30 33.11 16.89
C MET A 102 -11.13 33.81 17.97
N SER A 103 -11.04 35.13 18.10
CA SER A 103 -11.88 35.88 19.05
C SER A 103 -13.37 35.83 18.70
N ARG A 104 -13.77 35.25 17.55
CA ARG A 104 -15.18 34.90 17.26
C ARG A 104 -15.82 34.06 18.36
N ILE A 105 -15.04 33.32 19.14
CA ILE A 105 -15.53 32.56 20.29
C ILE A 105 -16.31 33.43 21.30
N PHE A 106 -16.02 34.72 21.41
CA PHE A 106 -16.74 35.66 22.29
C PHE A 106 -18.18 35.95 21.88
N PHE A 107 -18.52 35.69 20.62
CA PHE A 107 -19.89 35.82 20.12
C PHE A 107 -20.65 34.49 20.17
N THR A 108 -20.05 33.47 20.78
CA THR A 108 -20.72 32.19 21.08
C THR A 108 -21.25 32.21 22.51
N LYS A 109 -22.31 31.44 22.76
CA LYS A 109 -22.92 31.36 24.09
C LYS A 109 -21.92 30.90 25.15
N ASN A 110 -22.10 31.41 26.36
CA ASN A 110 -21.38 30.98 27.57
C ASN A 110 -19.86 31.14 27.48
N THR A 111 -19.39 32.03 26.61
CA THR A 111 -18.02 32.53 26.59
C THR A 111 -18.08 34.04 26.80
N PHE A 112 -17.39 34.54 27.81
CA PHE A 112 -17.46 35.93 28.23
C PHE A 112 -16.08 36.56 28.22
N THR A 113 -16.01 37.88 28.03
CA THR A 113 -14.79 38.66 28.24
C THR A 113 -15.06 39.67 29.34
N ILE A 114 -14.17 39.77 30.32
CA ILE A 114 -14.23 40.78 31.38
C ILE A 114 -12.88 41.46 31.54
N SER A 115 -12.90 42.65 32.12
CA SER A 115 -11.68 43.38 32.47
C SER A 115 -10.83 42.59 33.48
N ASN A 116 -9.50 42.66 33.32
CA ASN A 116 -8.53 42.01 34.20
C ASN A 116 -8.38 42.75 35.54
N ASN A 117 -9.47 42.82 36.33
CA ASN A 117 -9.47 43.37 37.68
C ASN A 117 -10.34 42.55 38.63
N ARG A 118 -10.03 42.66 39.93
CA ARG A 118 -10.72 41.96 41.02
C ARG A 118 -12.23 42.20 41.04
N SER A 119 -12.68 43.45 40.93
CA SER A 119 -14.11 43.81 40.99
C SER A 119 -14.93 43.13 39.90
N SER A 120 -14.35 42.97 38.71
CA SER A 120 -15.02 42.32 37.57
C SER A 120 -15.16 40.81 37.79
N VAL A 121 -14.14 40.17 38.39
CA VAL A 121 -14.19 38.76 38.76
C VAL A 121 -15.21 38.51 39.87
N GLU A 122 -15.23 39.34 40.91
CA GLU A 122 -16.22 39.28 41.99
C GLU A 122 -17.66 39.40 41.44
N ALA A 123 -17.87 40.31 40.48
CA ALA A 123 -19.18 40.49 39.85
C ALA A 123 -19.66 39.26 39.08
N ILE A 124 -18.75 38.50 38.46
CA ILE A 124 -19.06 37.23 37.80
C ILE A 124 -19.29 36.12 38.83
N ASN A 125 -18.45 36.04 39.86
CA ASN A 125 -18.55 35.02 40.90
C ASN A 125 -19.91 35.04 41.65
N ASN A 126 -20.54 36.22 41.71
CA ASN A 126 -21.85 36.42 42.33
C ASN A 126 -23.04 36.18 41.38
N LYS A 127 -22.81 35.80 40.11
CA LYS A 127 -23.88 35.53 39.14
C LYS A 127 -24.03 34.03 38.90
N PRO A 128 -25.27 33.49 38.86
CA PRO A 128 -25.48 32.11 38.46
C PRO A 128 -25.18 31.95 36.97
N MET A 129 -24.19 31.13 36.65
CA MET A 129 -23.87 30.75 35.28
C MET A 129 -24.45 29.37 34.98
N LYS A 130 -24.98 29.20 33.77
CA LYS A 130 -25.47 27.91 33.27
C LYS A 130 -24.46 27.33 32.30
N ASN A 131 -24.48 26.02 32.12
CA ASN A 131 -23.72 25.36 31.05
C ASN A 131 -24.41 25.57 29.71
N MET A 132 -23.63 25.52 28.64
CA MET A 132 -24.12 25.50 27.26
C MET A 132 -24.84 24.17 27.01
N SER A 133 -25.99 24.17 26.36
CA SER A 133 -26.63 22.93 25.94
C SER A 133 -25.97 22.34 24.69
N VAL A 134 -26.18 21.04 24.43
CA VAL A 134 -25.72 20.38 23.20
C VAL A 134 -26.29 21.04 21.94
N TYR A 135 -27.55 21.52 22.00
CA TYR A 135 -28.18 22.25 20.90
C TYR A 135 -27.42 23.56 20.61
N GLU A 136 -27.10 24.34 21.63
CA GLU A 136 -26.37 25.61 21.50
C GLU A 136 -24.94 25.37 21.04
N TYR A 137 -24.29 24.30 21.50
CA TYR A 137 -22.98 23.91 21.00
C TYR A 137 -23.01 23.63 19.49
N ASN A 138 -23.96 22.83 19.02
CA ASN A 138 -24.05 22.44 17.62
C ASN A 138 -24.51 23.58 16.71
N ASN A 139 -25.51 24.36 17.13
CA ASN A 139 -26.14 25.37 16.27
C ASN A 139 -25.56 26.77 16.41
N ASP A 140 -25.08 27.14 17.61
CA ASP A 140 -24.57 28.48 17.88
C ASP A 140 -23.04 28.48 17.82
N PHE A 141 -22.36 27.61 18.59
CA PHE A 141 -20.89 27.57 18.63
C PHE A 141 -20.29 27.02 17.32
N MET A 142 -20.62 25.78 16.92
CA MET A 142 -19.98 25.14 15.77
C MET A 142 -20.21 25.86 14.44
N ASN A 143 -21.33 26.58 14.28
CA ASN A 143 -21.64 27.34 13.06
C ASN A 143 -21.00 28.74 13.03
N SER A 144 -20.56 29.27 14.17
CA SER A 144 -20.01 30.63 14.28
C SER A 144 -18.48 30.68 14.25
N ILE A 145 -17.83 29.54 14.44
CA ILE A 145 -16.38 29.44 14.53
C ILE A 145 -15.76 29.02 13.20
N ASP A 146 -14.55 29.51 12.96
CA ASP A 146 -13.74 29.07 11.82
C ASP A 146 -12.27 29.04 12.27
N ILE A 147 -11.71 27.82 12.36
CA ILE A 147 -10.32 27.62 12.75
C ILE A 147 -9.53 27.33 11.48
N ALA A 148 -8.68 28.29 11.11
CA ALA A 148 -7.81 28.19 9.96
C ALA A 148 -6.90 26.96 10.06
N THR A 149 -6.51 26.46 8.89
CA THR A 149 -5.41 25.51 8.76
C THR A 149 -4.13 26.13 9.32
N PRO A 150 -3.27 25.36 10.02
CA PRO A 150 -1.95 25.86 10.41
C PRO A 150 -1.13 26.32 9.19
N ASP A 151 -0.39 27.43 9.32
CA ASP A 151 0.35 28.04 8.20
C ASP A 151 1.42 27.12 7.58
N ASP A 152 1.92 26.15 8.35
CA ASP A 152 2.92 25.16 7.93
C ASP A 152 2.32 23.90 7.28
N SER A 153 0.99 23.84 7.14
CA SER A 153 0.27 22.64 6.71
C SER A 153 -0.31 22.79 5.31
N SER A 154 0.09 21.90 4.39
CA SER A 154 -0.51 21.79 3.05
C SER A 154 -1.82 21.00 3.09
N GLU A 155 -2.68 21.16 2.08
CA GLU A 155 -3.90 20.36 1.93
C GLU A 155 -3.60 18.84 1.96
N HIS A 156 -2.51 18.41 1.32
CA HIS A 156 -2.06 17.02 1.35
C HIS A 156 -1.67 16.54 2.76
N SER A 157 -1.01 17.39 3.55
CA SER A 157 -0.64 17.04 4.94
C SER A 157 -1.87 16.87 5.85
N ILE A 158 -2.92 17.69 5.62
CA ILE A 158 -4.18 17.57 6.33
C ILE A 158 -4.89 16.28 5.94
N THR A 159 -4.98 15.99 4.64
CA THR A 159 -5.59 14.75 4.12
C THR A 159 -4.88 13.51 4.67
N ASN A 160 -3.55 13.49 4.71
CA ASN A 160 -2.78 12.39 5.30
C ASN A 160 -3.18 12.15 6.77
N SER A 161 -3.15 13.21 7.58
CA SER A 161 -3.46 13.13 9.01
C SER A 161 -4.94 12.79 9.26
N TRP A 162 -5.84 13.28 8.39
CA TRP A 162 -7.28 12.98 8.44
C TRP A 162 -7.56 11.52 8.13
N ALA A 163 -6.92 10.96 7.11
CA ALA A 163 -7.02 9.54 6.77
C ALA A 163 -6.54 8.66 7.93
N ILE A 164 -5.40 9.00 8.55
CA ILE A 164 -4.89 8.30 9.75
C ILE A 164 -5.94 8.34 10.87
N TYR A 165 -6.53 9.51 11.15
CA TYR A 165 -7.60 9.64 12.16
C TYR A 165 -8.79 8.73 11.85
N GLN A 166 -9.31 8.79 10.62
CA GLN A 166 -10.48 8.02 10.23
C GLN A 166 -10.25 6.52 10.34
N TRP A 167 -9.08 6.03 9.90
CA TRP A 167 -8.74 4.61 9.95
C TRP A 167 -8.44 4.15 11.38
N SER A 168 -7.76 4.98 12.17
CA SER A 168 -7.54 4.73 13.60
C SER A 168 -8.86 4.57 14.34
N ASN A 169 -9.84 5.43 14.06
CA ASN A 169 -11.17 5.33 14.65
C ASN A 169 -11.92 4.07 14.21
N LEU A 170 -11.76 3.63 12.96
CA LEU A 170 -12.33 2.36 12.47
C LEU A 170 -11.70 1.13 13.15
N LEU A 171 -10.39 1.19 13.41
CA LEU A 171 -9.61 0.11 14.03
C LEU A 171 -9.63 0.13 15.56
N GLY A 172 -10.08 1.23 16.18
CA GLY A 172 -10.11 1.41 17.63
C GLY A 172 -8.79 1.88 18.24
N LEU A 173 -7.92 2.55 17.48
CA LEU A 173 -6.63 3.07 17.91
C LEU A 173 -6.72 4.51 18.46
N SER A 174 -5.84 4.84 19.41
CA SER A 174 -5.56 6.21 19.87
C SER A 174 -4.36 6.81 19.13
N THR A 175 -4.40 8.09 18.71
CA THR A 175 -3.32 8.75 17.94
C THR A 175 -2.98 10.15 18.45
N GLU A 176 -1.71 10.57 18.36
CA GLU A 176 -1.29 11.91 18.81
C GLU A 176 -1.92 13.06 18.01
N ILE A 177 -2.38 12.78 16.78
CA ILE A 177 -3.09 13.74 15.90
C ILE A 177 -4.31 14.35 16.61
N PHE A 178 -4.88 13.67 17.61
CA PHE A 178 -5.95 14.18 18.46
C PHE A 178 -5.62 15.47 19.20
N SER A 179 -4.34 15.79 19.41
CA SER A 179 -3.93 16.96 20.20
C SER A 179 -4.05 18.29 19.43
N LYS A 180 -3.92 18.30 18.10
CA LYS A 180 -3.90 19.54 17.29
C LYS A 180 -5.28 20.21 17.22
N LEU A 181 -5.33 21.53 17.43
CA LEU A 181 -6.59 22.28 17.51
C LEU A 181 -7.44 22.16 16.23
N HIS A 182 -6.80 22.33 15.08
CA HIS A 182 -7.46 22.24 13.78
C HIS A 182 -8.10 20.85 13.56
N PHE A 183 -7.44 19.77 14.01
CA PHE A 183 -8.01 18.42 13.93
C PHE A 183 -9.19 18.26 14.88
N LYS A 184 -9.12 18.76 16.11
CA LYS A 184 -10.29 18.76 17.03
C LYS A 184 -11.50 19.47 16.39
N TYR A 185 -11.27 20.58 15.69
CA TYR A 185 -12.30 21.30 14.93
C TYR A 185 -12.89 20.46 13.79
N LEU A 186 -12.06 19.90 12.90
CA LEU A 186 -12.52 19.04 11.79
C LEU A 186 -13.32 17.85 12.32
N ILE A 187 -12.80 17.19 13.36
CA ILE A 187 -13.43 16.05 14.02
C ILE A 187 -14.82 16.44 14.59
N ALA A 188 -14.95 17.61 15.21
CA ALA A 188 -16.23 18.10 15.72
C ALA A 188 -17.23 18.38 14.58
N LYS A 189 -16.77 18.94 13.47
CA LYS A 189 -17.59 19.28 12.29
C LYS A 189 -18.12 18.03 11.57
N HIS A 190 -17.29 17.00 11.39
CA HIS A 190 -17.64 15.80 10.63
C HIS A 190 -18.40 14.73 11.43
N GLN A 191 -18.27 14.68 12.76
CA GLN A 191 -18.97 13.67 13.55
C GLN A 191 -20.48 13.87 13.68
N LEU A 192 -21.02 15.00 13.24
CA LEU A 192 -22.46 15.12 13.03
C LEU A 192 -23.00 14.07 12.03
N GLN A 193 -22.14 13.32 11.32
CA GLN A 193 -22.54 12.47 10.19
C GLN A 193 -22.31 10.96 10.34
N ASN A 194 -21.57 10.42 11.33
CA ASN A 194 -21.21 8.98 11.30
C ASN A 194 -21.19 8.26 12.67
N LYS A 195 -22.05 7.26 12.84
CA LYS A 195 -21.90 6.15 13.81
C LYS A 195 -22.12 4.81 13.10
N SER A 196 -21.08 4.00 12.99
CA SER A 196 -21.24 2.52 12.96
C SER A 196 -19.89 1.83 13.10
N LYS A 197 -19.72 1.10 14.22
CA LYS A 197 -18.71 0.05 14.34
C LYS A 197 -19.18 -1.15 13.52
N ASN A 198 -18.34 -1.65 12.62
CA ASN A 198 -18.57 -2.93 11.95
C ASN A 198 -17.47 -3.91 12.31
N SER A 199 -17.88 -5.15 12.46
CA SER A 199 -17.06 -6.34 12.68
C SER A 199 -16.27 -6.74 11.43
N ILE A 200 -15.08 -7.29 11.67
CA ILE A 200 -14.12 -7.76 10.66
C ILE A 200 -14.27 -9.27 10.45
N HIS A 201 -14.14 -9.74 9.21
CA HIS A 201 -14.31 -11.15 8.83
C HIS A 201 -13.09 -11.74 8.09
N GLN A 202 -12.84 -13.02 8.45
CA GLN A 202 -12.02 -14.10 7.90
C GLN A 202 -10.53 -13.87 7.59
N LYS A 203 -9.72 -14.42 8.49
CA LYS A 203 -8.26 -14.54 8.46
C LYS A 203 -7.83 -15.85 7.78
N GLN A 204 -7.30 -15.80 6.55
CA GLN A 204 -6.78 -17.01 5.86
C GLN A 204 -5.62 -16.77 4.89
N LYS A 205 -5.05 -15.56 4.81
CA LYS A 205 -3.96 -15.24 3.86
C LYS A 205 -2.64 -15.01 4.59
N SER A 206 -1.55 -15.40 3.92
CA SER A 206 -0.18 -15.11 4.31
C SER A 206 0.53 -14.29 3.24
N GLY A 207 1.49 -13.47 3.65
CA GLY A 207 2.28 -12.65 2.72
C GLY A 207 3.03 -11.50 3.40
N ASN A 208 3.96 -10.90 2.69
CA ASN A 208 4.81 -9.84 3.23
C ASN A 208 4.55 -8.52 2.49
N ILE A 209 4.19 -7.49 3.25
CA ILE A 209 3.90 -6.14 2.75
C ILE A 209 5.05 -5.22 3.13
N LEU A 210 5.52 -4.38 2.23
CA LEU A 210 6.45 -3.29 2.52
C LEU A 210 5.74 -1.93 2.37
N LEU A 211 5.77 -1.11 3.41
CA LEU A 211 5.32 0.28 3.37
C LEU A 211 6.47 1.22 2.99
N ILE A 212 6.21 2.09 2.00
CA ILE A 212 7.06 3.21 1.61
C ILE A 212 6.19 4.47 1.63
N ASP A 213 6.28 5.24 2.70
CA ASP A 213 5.50 6.46 2.93
C ASP A 213 6.37 7.42 3.77
N ASP A 214 6.42 8.72 3.45
CA ASP A 214 7.23 9.70 4.19
C ASP A 214 6.69 10.00 5.60
N LYS A 215 5.43 9.66 5.82
CA LYS A 215 4.64 9.80 7.05
C LYS A 215 4.41 8.47 7.74
N TRP A 216 5.26 7.46 7.47
CA TRP A 216 5.16 6.15 8.10
C TRP A 216 5.11 6.23 9.64
N SER A 217 5.89 7.14 10.25
CA SER A 217 5.97 7.34 11.71
C SER A 217 4.87 8.21 12.31
N ASP A 218 4.05 8.86 11.48
CA ASP A 218 3.02 9.81 11.93
C ASP A 218 1.68 9.11 12.23
N GLY A 219 1.66 7.77 12.25
CA GLY A 219 0.48 6.95 12.52
C GLY A 219 0.19 5.86 11.47
N TRP A 220 0.78 5.96 10.27
CA TRP A 220 0.55 4.97 9.21
C TRP A 220 1.08 3.58 9.57
N LYS A 221 2.23 3.50 10.26
CA LYS A 221 2.79 2.27 10.80
C LYS A 221 1.78 1.55 11.70
N GLU A 222 1.23 2.27 12.67
CA GLU A 222 0.30 1.74 13.67
C GLU A 222 -1.03 1.32 13.02
N VAL A 223 -1.57 2.19 12.17
CA VAL A 223 -2.83 1.94 11.44
C VAL A 223 -2.70 0.71 10.55
N LEU A 224 -1.65 0.60 9.75
CA LEU A 224 -1.49 -0.51 8.82
C LEU A 224 -1.12 -1.81 9.53
N ASN A 225 -0.36 -1.74 10.62
CA ASN A 225 -0.06 -2.92 11.44
C ASN A 225 -1.33 -3.47 12.12
N GLU A 226 -2.15 -2.60 12.72
CA GLU A 226 -3.42 -3.03 13.31
C GLU A 226 -4.38 -3.54 12.23
N PHE A 227 -4.42 -2.89 11.06
CA PHE A 227 -5.17 -3.37 9.90
C PHE A 227 -4.76 -4.81 9.54
N THR A 228 -3.47 -5.09 9.36
CA THR A 228 -3.01 -6.41 8.93
C THR A 228 -3.29 -7.48 9.99
N VAL A 229 -3.08 -7.19 11.27
CA VAL A 229 -3.36 -8.10 12.39
C VAL A 229 -4.85 -8.42 12.53
N GLN A 230 -5.73 -7.43 12.33
CA GLN A 230 -7.16 -7.64 12.40
C GLN A 230 -7.69 -8.41 11.17
N GLN A 231 -7.18 -8.13 9.97
CA GLN A 231 -7.68 -8.73 8.72
C GLN A 231 -7.08 -10.10 8.39
N TYR A 232 -5.83 -10.38 8.77
CA TYR A 232 -5.09 -11.55 8.29
C TYR A 232 -4.47 -12.37 9.43
N THR A 233 -4.09 -13.62 9.12
CA THR A 233 -3.46 -14.53 10.10
C THR A 233 -1.95 -14.40 10.09
N ASP A 234 -1.37 -14.28 8.89
CA ASP A 234 0.07 -14.46 8.66
C ASP A 234 0.58 -13.47 7.60
N VAL A 235 0.10 -12.23 7.70
CA VAL A 235 0.60 -11.13 6.87
C VAL A 235 1.55 -10.29 7.71
N THR A 236 2.79 -10.16 7.27
CA THR A 236 3.79 -9.30 7.90
C THR A 236 3.83 -7.93 7.24
N LEU A 237 4.05 -6.89 8.06
CA LEU A 237 4.25 -5.53 7.59
C LEU A 237 5.68 -5.09 7.91
N ASP A 238 6.46 -4.92 6.86
CA ASP A 238 7.76 -4.27 6.85
C ASP A 238 7.61 -2.79 6.49
N ILE A 239 8.54 -1.96 6.97
CA ILE A 239 8.55 -0.52 6.71
C ILE A 239 9.93 -0.13 6.20
N LEU A 240 9.95 0.72 5.18
CA LEU A 240 11.16 1.43 4.78
C LEU A 240 11.32 2.65 5.70
N GLU A 241 11.93 2.45 6.87
CA GLU A 241 12.17 3.50 7.85
C GLU A 241 13.25 4.48 7.34
N TYR A 242 12.83 5.40 6.49
CA TYR A 242 13.68 6.41 5.85
C TYR A 242 13.06 7.80 5.99
N LYS A 243 13.90 8.82 6.17
CA LYS A 243 13.45 10.23 6.23
C LYS A 243 13.57 10.85 4.85
N PHE A 244 12.46 10.91 4.11
CA PHE A 244 12.44 11.24 2.69
C PHE A 244 12.51 12.75 2.38
N LYS A 245 11.91 13.62 3.20
CA LYS A 245 11.62 15.03 2.87
C LYS A 245 12.71 15.79 2.10
N ASP A 246 13.94 15.78 2.62
CA ASP A 246 15.09 16.54 2.10
C ASP A 246 16.04 15.72 1.22
N LYS A 247 15.55 14.63 0.65
CA LYS A 247 16.37 13.65 -0.07
C LYS A 247 16.24 13.77 -1.58
N THR A 248 17.22 13.21 -2.28
CA THR A 248 17.16 13.05 -3.73
C THR A 248 16.50 11.73 -4.09
N ILE A 249 15.95 11.67 -5.29
CA ILE A 249 15.41 10.44 -5.86
C ILE A 249 16.48 9.36 -5.90
N GLU A 250 17.70 9.69 -6.30
CA GLU A 250 18.83 8.77 -6.35
C GLU A 250 19.09 8.11 -4.98
N SER A 251 19.10 8.89 -3.89
CA SER A 251 19.28 8.34 -2.55
C SER A 251 18.14 7.42 -2.12
N ILE A 252 16.90 7.72 -2.53
CA ILE A 252 15.75 6.84 -2.28
C ILE A 252 15.95 5.50 -3.02
N LYS A 253 16.43 5.55 -4.27
CA LYS A 253 16.68 4.34 -5.07
C LYS A 253 17.75 3.46 -4.44
N GLU A 254 18.82 4.03 -3.91
CA GLU A 254 19.88 3.30 -3.23
C GLU A 254 19.35 2.54 -2.02
N VAL A 255 18.68 3.23 -1.10
CA VAL A 255 18.11 2.62 0.12
C VAL A 255 17.02 1.60 -0.21
N LEU A 256 16.22 1.88 -1.24
CA LEU A 256 15.22 0.94 -1.74
C LEU A 256 15.87 -0.35 -2.29
N ASN A 257 16.93 -0.22 -3.08
CA ASN A 257 17.67 -1.37 -3.60
C ASN A 257 18.27 -2.21 -2.47
N GLU A 258 18.85 -1.57 -1.46
CA GLU A 258 19.37 -2.26 -0.26
C GLU A 258 18.27 -3.05 0.45
N LYS A 259 17.11 -2.43 0.71
CA LYS A 259 15.98 -3.12 1.35
C LYS A 259 15.48 -4.28 0.50
N LEU A 260 15.33 -4.08 -0.82
CA LEU A 260 14.77 -5.09 -1.72
C LEU A 260 15.75 -6.24 -2.06
N ASN A 261 17.04 -6.04 -1.87
CA ASN A 261 18.04 -7.12 -1.94
C ASN A 261 17.96 -8.07 -0.75
N VAL A 262 17.54 -7.58 0.43
CA VAL A 262 17.37 -8.39 1.64
C VAL A 262 15.98 -9.03 1.68
N LEU A 263 14.95 -8.29 1.29
CA LEU A 263 13.54 -8.70 1.36
C LEU A 263 12.84 -8.40 0.05
N ILE A 264 12.31 -9.43 -0.62
CA ILE A 264 11.44 -9.24 -1.79
C ILE A 264 9.97 -9.34 -1.33
N PRO A 265 9.28 -8.20 -1.05
CA PRO A 265 7.91 -8.20 -0.57
C PRO A 265 6.94 -8.74 -1.63
N ASP A 266 5.79 -9.25 -1.22
CA ASP A 266 4.71 -9.61 -2.15
C ASP A 266 4.01 -8.35 -2.66
N ILE A 267 3.81 -7.39 -1.75
CA ILE A 267 3.10 -6.14 -1.99
C ILE A 267 3.92 -4.97 -1.47
N ILE A 268 3.97 -3.88 -2.22
CA ILE A 268 4.44 -2.59 -1.75
C ILE A 268 3.25 -1.64 -1.64
N LEU A 269 3.01 -1.10 -0.44
CA LEU A 269 2.15 0.06 -0.24
C LEU A 269 3.02 1.31 -0.42
N LEU A 270 2.73 2.09 -1.45
CA LEU A 270 3.59 3.18 -1.88
C LEU A 270 2.84 4.50 -1.88
N ASP A 271 3.29 5.47 -1.09
CA ASP A 271 2.80 6.82 -1.18
C ASP A 271 3.24 7.50 -2.49
N LEU A 272 2.33 8.33 -3.02
CA LEU A 272 2.57 9.05 -4.26
C LEU A 272 3.62 10.17 -4.11
N ARG A 273 3.72 10.81 -2.94
CA ARG A 273 4.50 12.03 -2.70
C ARG A 273 5.44 11.87 -1.49
N LEU A 274 6.61 11.28 -1.72
CA LEU A 274 7.61 11.04 -0.68
C LEU A 274 8.50 12.26 -0.39
N LEU A 275 8.75 13.12 -1.38
CA LEU A 275 9.67 14.25 -1.25
C LEU A 275 8.93 15.55 -0.95
N GLU A 276 9.55 16.46 -0.20
CA GLU A 276 8.96 17.78 0.03
C GLU A 276 8.82 18.57 -1.28
N SER A 277 9.77 18.38 -2.21
CA SER A 277 9.71 18.94 -3.56
C SER A 277 8.51 18.47 -4.37
N ASP A 278 7.84 17.37 -3.99
CA ASP A 278 6.61 16.97 -4.67
C ASP A 278 5.49 17.97 -4.41
N ASN A 279 5.43 18.59 -3.23
CA ASN A 279 4.34 19.48 -2.82
C ASN A 279 4.20 20.74 -3.70
N ILE A 280 5.29 21.15 -4.37
CA ILE A 280 5.30 22.28 -5.30
C ILE A 280 4.98 21.88 -6.75
N ILE A 281 4.85 20.59 -7.04
CA ILE A 281 4.51 20.10 -8.38
C ILE A 281 3.01 20.26 -8.61
N GLY A 282 2.65 21.29 -9.37
CA GLY A 282 1.32 21.44 -9.94
C GLY A 282 1.04 20.35 -10.98
N ILE A 283 -0.09 19.65 -10.81
CA ILE A 283 -0.50 18.56 -11.69
C ILE A 283 -1.31 19.13 -12.84
N ASN A 284 -0.64 19.36 -13.97
CA ASN A 284 -1.25 19.98 -15.15
C ASN A 284 -1.19 19.05 -16.38
N ASP A 285 -0.31 18.06 -16.35
CA ASP A 285 -0.10 17.10 -17.44
C ASP A 285 0.60 15.82 -16.99
N LYS A 286 0.74 14.86 -17.90
CA LYS A 286 1.47 13.60 -17.65
C LYS A 286 2.95 13.79 -17.29
N LYS A 287 3.61 14.86 -17.75
CA LYS A 287 5.03 15.11 -17.44
C LYS A 287 5.19 15.50 -15.96
N SER A 288 4.30 16.35 -15.45
CA SER A 288 4.26 16.73 -14.04
C SER A 288 4.02 15.53 -13.12
N ILE A 289 3.10 14.62 -13.49
CA ILE A 289 2.84 13.39 -12.72
C ILE A 289 4.07 12.47 -12.70
N ASN A 290 4.77 12.33 -13.82
CA ASN A 290 5.99 11.52 -13.91
C ASN A 290 7.19 12.10 -13.14
N ARG A 291 7.08 13.33 -12.61
CA ARG A 291 8.08 13.92 -11.71
C ARG A 291 7.83 13.60 -10.24
N LEU A 292 6.65 13.09 -9.89
CA LEU A 292 6.34 12.71 -8.50
C LEU A 292 7.24 11.55 -8.07
N SER A 293 7.83 11.67 -6.90
CA SER A 293 8.78 10.68 -6.39
C SER A 293 8.21 9.26 -6.35
N GLY A 294 6.96 9.09 -5.90
CA GLY A 294 6.27 7.79 -5.89
C GLY A 294 6.17 7.17 -7.28
N ILE A 295 5.88 7.96 -8.32
CA ILE A 295 5.82 7.48 -9.70
C ILE A 295 7.21 7.09 -10.22
N GLN A 296 8.23 7.86 -9.89
CA GLN A 296 9.60 7.61 -10.35
C GLN A 296 10.17 6.32 -9.78
N ILE A 297 9.87 5.99 -8.52
CA ILE A 297 10.40 4.78 -7.89
C ILE A 297 9.69 3.49 -8.32
N ILE A 298 8.45 3.56 -8.85
CA ILE A 298 7.77 2.38 -9.45
C ILE A 298 8.69 1.73 -10.48
N GLY A 299 9.32 2.53 -11.34
CA GLY A 299 10.22 2.03 -12.38
C GLY A 299 11.39 1.22 -11.80
N GLU A 300 11.94 1.64 -10.67
CA GLU A 300 13.06 0.95 -10.03
C GLU A 300 12.61 -0.35 -9.35
N ILE A 301 11.49 -0.34 -8.63
CA ILE A 301 10.89 -1.56 -8.06
C ILE A 301 10.68 -2.61 -9.16
N LYS A 302 10.12 -2.16 -10.29
CA LYS A 302 9.79 -3.01 -11.44
C LYS A 302 11.04 -3.55 -12.16
N LYS A 303 12.17 -2.84 -12.16
CA LYS A 303 13.46 -3.38 -12.65
C LYS A 303 13.98 -4.51 -11.77
N ILE A 304 13.79 -4.41 -10.45
CA ILE A 304 14.24 -5.43 -9.48
C ILE A 304 13.42 -6.71 -9.61
N ASN A 305 12.08 -6.59 -9.68
CA ASN A 305 11.19 -7.71 -9.96
C ASN A 305 9.82 -7.19 -10.41
N LEU A 306 9.45 -7.47 -11.67
CA LEU A 306 8.16 -7.01 -12.23
C LEU A 306 6.94 -7.64 -11.54
N GLY A 307 7.12 -8.80 -10.92
CA GLY A 307 6.09 -9.56 -10.22
C GLY A 307 5.73 -9.01 -8.84
N ILE A 308 6.48 -8.04 -8.30
CA ILE A 308 6.08 -7.33 -7.07
C ILE A 308 4.81 -6.52 -7.35
N GLN A 309 3.79 -6.70 -6.52
CA GLN A 309 2.54 -5.97 -6.63
C GLN A 309 2.67 -4.62 -5.92
N ILE A 310 2.16 -3.55 -6.53
CA ILE A 310 2.25 -2.19 -5.97
C ILE A 310 0.83 -1.65 -5.78
N ILE A 311 0.53 -1.13 -4.61
CA ILE A 311 -0.71 -0.42 -4.30
C ILE A 311 -0.34 1.02 -3.96
N MET A 312 -0.79 1.97 -4.77
CA MET A 312 -0.50 3.39 -4.57
C MET A 312 -1.43 4.00 -3.53
N PHE A 313 -0.90 4.77 -2.59
CA PHE A 313 -1.69 5.67 -1.75
C PHE A 313 -1.61 7.10 -2.30
N THR A 314 -2.74 7.78 -2.38
CA THR A 314 -2.81 9.14 -2.95
C THR A 314 -3.80 10.00 -2.19
N ALA A 315 -3.46 11.26 -1.92
CA ALA A 315 -4.41 12.24 -1.41
C ALA A 315 -5.34 12.81 -2.49
N SER A 316 -5.00 12.64 -3.77
CA SER A 316 -5.77 13.19 -4.89
C SER A 316 -6.64 12.14 -5.57
N GLY A 317 -7.86 12.55 -5.95
CA GLY A 317 -8.77 11.80 -6.82
C GLY A 317 -8.72 12.23 -8.29
N ASP A 318 -7.73 13.03 -8.70
CA ASP A 318 -7.56 13.51 -10.07
C ASP A 318 -7.42 12.33 -11.05
N SER A 319 -8.34 12.25 -12.01
CA SER A 319 -8.39 11.17 -13.00
C SER A 319 -7.09 11.00 -13.80
N LEU A 320 -6.36 12.08 -14.07
CA LEU A 320 -5.09 12.02 -14.81
C LEU A 320 -4.01 11.29 -14.00
N ILE A 321 -3.95 11.53 -12.68
CA ILE A 321 -3.05 10.81 -11.77
C ILE A 321 -3.41 9.32 -11.76
N LEU A 322 -4.70 9.03 -11.63
CA LEU A 322 -5.19 7.65 -11.53
C LEU A 322 -4.95 6.86 -12.81
N GLU A 323 -5.15 7.48 -13.98
CA GLU A 323 -4.84 6.88 -15.28
C GLU A 323 -3.33 6.62 -15.43
N GLU A 324 -2.49 7.58 -15.05
CA GLU A 324 -1.04 7.39 -15.13
C GLU A 324 -0.54 6.30 -14.19
N ILE A 325 -1.06 6.24 -12.96
CA ILE A 325 -0.78 5.16 -12.01
C ILE A 325 -1.13 3.80 -12.65
N HIS A 326 -2.32 3.67 -13.24
CA HIS A 326 -2.75 2.44 -13.91
C HIS A 326 -1.79 2.05 -15.05
N ASN A 327 -1.36 3.03 -15.87
CA ASN A 327 -0.43 2.81 -16.97
C ASN A 327 0.98 2.34 -16.53
N LYS A 328 1.35 2.49 -15.26
CA LYS A 328 2.62 2.01 -14.69
C LYS A 328 2.60 0.55 -14.25
N GLY A 329 1.50 -0.17 -14.47
CA GLY A 329 1.40 -1.59 -14.11
C GLY A 329 1.38 -1.84 -12.61
N VAL A 330 0.79 -0.92 -11.84
CA VAL A 330 0.47 -1.14 -10.43
C VAL A 330 -0.82 -1.96 -10.31
N LEU A 331 -1.03 -2.58 -9.15
CA LEU A 331 -2.22 -3.40 -8.90
C LEU A 331 -3.49 -2.55 -8.73
N GLY A 332 -3.33 -1.36 -8.16
CA GLY A 332 -4.39 -0.38 -7.95
C GLY A 332 -3.93 0.77 -7.07
N TYR A 333 -4.88 1.59 -6.64
CA TYR A 333 -4.63 2.71 -5.73
C TYR A 333 -5.72 2.79 -4.66
N VAL A 334 -5.38 3.36 -3.51
CA VAL A 334 -6.28 3.75 -2.44
C VAL A 334 -6.17 5.25 -2.26
N LYS A 335 -7.30 5.96 -2.39
CA LYS A 335 -7.34 7.37 -2.07
C LYS A 335 -7.41 7.53 -0.55
N LYS A 336 -6.54 8.37 0.00
CA LYS A 336 -6.53 8.77 1.41
C LYS A 336 -7.74 9.67 1.63
N ASP A 337 -8.51 9.41 2.68
CA ASP A 337 -9.71 10.17 2.97
C ASP A 337 -9.34 11.64 3.26
N ALA A 338 -10.01 12.59 2.60
CA ALA A 338 -9.88 14.02 2.88
C ALA A 338 -11.07 14.54 3.70
N PRO A 339 -10.89 15.59 4.52
CA PRO A 339 -12.02 16.21 5.22
C PRO A 339 -13.11 16.73 4.27
N THR A 340 -12.72 17.15 3.06
CA THR A 340 -13.64 17.70 2.06
C THR A 340 -14.45 16.62 1.31
N ASP A 341 -14.10 15.35 1.45
CA ASP A 341 -14.77 14.26 0.74
C ASP A 341 -16.18 14.03 1.27
N LYS A 342 -17.19 14.28 0.42
CA LYS A 342 -18.61 14.05 0.73
C LYS A 342 -19.10 12.63 0.40
N TYR A 343 -18.38 11.91 -0.47
CA TYR A 343 -18.91 10.71 -1.15
C TYR A 343 -18.14 9.42 -0.86
N GLU A 344 -16.85 9.48 -0.52
CA GLU A 344 -16.07 8.30 -0.15
C GLU A 344 -16.08 8.13 1.37
N SER A 345 -16.75 7.08 1.83
CA SER A 345 -16.62 6.68 3.23
C SER A 345 -15.28 5.99 3.44
N SER A 346 -14.61 6.25 4.56
CA SER A 346 -13.37 5.55 4.97
C SER A 346 -13.50 4.02 4.94
N LYS A 347 -14.72 3.50 5.10
CA LYS A 347 -15.03 2.06 4.95
C LYS A 347 -14.82 1.55 3.54
N ASN A 348 -15.08 2.36 2.51
CA ASN A 348 -14.85 2.01 1.12
C ASN A 348 -13.34 1.96 0.82
N SER A 349 -12.59 2.97 1.28
CA SER A 349 -11.12 3.01 1.18
C SER A 349 -10.50 1.77 1.84
N PHE A 350 -10.98 1.42 3.04
CA PHE A 350 -10.57 0.24 3.79
C PHE A 350 -10.89 -1.08 3.06
N LYS A 351 -12.12 -1.25 2.55
CA LYS A 351 -12.51 -2.43 1.75
C LYS A 351 -11.70 -2.54 0.46
N LYS A 352 -11.42 -1.41 -0.19
CA LYS A 352 -10.61 -1.36 -1.40
C LYS A 352 -9.19 -1.81 -1.11
N LEU A 353 -8.58 -1.35 -0.01
CA LEU A 353 -7.27 -1.82 0.44
C LEU A 353 -7.28 -3.33 0.68
N ASP A 354 -8.24 -3.86 1.45
CA ASP A 354 -8.36 -5.30 1.72
C ASP A 354 -8.47 -6.12 0.42
N THR A 355 -9.31 -5.67 -0.51
CA THR A 355 -9.48 -6.33 -1.82
C THR A 355 -8.18 -6.34 -2.62
N LEU A 356 -7.46 -5.21 -2.64
CA LEU A 356 -6.19 -5.09 -3.35
C LEU A 356 -5.09 -5.93 -2.69
N ILE A 357 -5.02 -6.00 -1.36
CA ILE A 357 -4.06 -6.85 -0.66
C ILE A 357 -4.33 -8.32 -0.96
N LYS A 358 -5.59 -8.77 -0.87
CA LYS A 358 -5.97 -10.15 -1.24
C LYS A 358 -5.56 -10.50 -2.66
N LYS A 359 -5.88 -9.62 -3.62
CA LYS A 359 -5.49 -9.78 -5.03
C LYS A 359 -3.97 -9.78 -5.22
N GLY A 360 -3.25 -8.98 -4.42
CA GLY A 360 -1.80 -8.89 -4.47
C GLY A 360 -1.12 -10.17 -3.96
N ILE A 361 -1.61 -10.71 -2.85
CA ILE A 361 -1.17 -12.00 -2.31
C ILE A 361 -1.44 -13.13 -3.30
N ASP A 362 -2.63 -13.16 -3.92
CA ASP A 362 -2.96 -14.16 -4.95
C ASP A 362 -2.04 -14.11 -6.18
N LYS A 363 -1.38 -12.97 -6.40
CA LYS A 363 -0.41 -12.75 -7.49
C LYS A 363 1.05 -12.90 -7.06
N ASN A 364 1.34 -13.32 -5.82
CA ASN A 364 2.72 -13.43 -5.32
C ASN A 364 3.62 -14.36 -6.15
N TYR A 365 3.02 -15.38 -6.79
CA TYR A 365 3.71 -16.33 -7.68
C TYR A 365 4.42 -15.63 -8.85
N LEU A 366 3.95 -14.45 -9.27
CA LEU A 366 4.57 -13.68 -10.36
C LEU A 366 6.03 -13.31 -10.05
N LYS A 367 6.40 -13.14 -8.78
CA LYS A 367 7.79 -12.89 -8.39
C LYS A 367 8.70 -14.05 -8.75
N LYS A 368 8.21 -15.27 -8.53
CA LYS A 368 8.92 -16.52 -8.84
C LYS A 368 8.98 -16.75 -10.35
N ILE A 369 7.87 -16.53 -11.06
CA ILE A 369 7.83 -16.60 -12.54
C ILE A 369 8.82 -15.62 -13.16
N TRP A 370 8.84 -14.35 -12.71
CA TRP A 370 9.77 -13.35 -13.21
C TRP A 370 11.23 -13.78 -13.02
N LYS A 371 11.56 -14.31 -11.83
CA LYS A 371 12.90 -14.81 -11.53
C LYS A 371 13.27 -15.98 -12.47
N LEU A 372 12.39 -16.97 -12.59
CA LEU A 372 12.59 -18.11 -13.49
C LEU A 372 12.79 -17.67 -14.94
N GLU A 373 11.97 -16.74 -15.44
CA GLU A 373 12.14 -16.18 -16.78
C GLU A 373 13.55 -15.60 -16.96
N LYS A 374 14.01 -14.74 -16.03
CA LYS A 374 15.35 -14.15 -16.13
C LYS A 374 16.45 -15.20 -16.02
N ASP A 375 16.28 -16.19 -15.15
CA ASP A 375 17.27 -17.24 -14.94
C ASP A 375 17.37 -18.16 -16.16
N ILE A 376 16.24 -18.53 -16.79
CA ILE A 376 16.21 -19.27 -18.06
C ILE A 376 16.89 -18.46 -19.15
N LEU A 377 16.44 -17.21 -19.37
CA LEU A 377 16.96 -16.37 -20.45
C LEU A 377 18.47 -16.13 -20.35
N ARG A 378 19.05 -16.11 -19.14
CA ARG A 378 20.50 -15.93 -18.93
C ARG A 378 21.32 -17.18 -19.25
N GLN A 379 20.72 -18.34 -19.46
CA GLN A 379 21.46 -19.58 -19.67
C GLN A 379 22.30 -19.54 -20.96
N PRO A 380 23.51 -20.13 -20.98
CA PRO A 380 24.41 -20.08 -22.13
C PRO A 380 23.82 -20.59 -23.44
N PHE A 381 23.01 -21.66 -23.36
CA PHE A 381 22.28 -22.23 -24.50
C PHE A 381 21.46 -21.15 -25.21
N LEU A 382 20.73 -20.35 -24.44
CA LEU A 382 19.91 -19.28 -24.96
C LEU A 382 20.69 -18.02 -25.31
N GLN A 383 21.98 -17.85 -24.99
CA GLN A 383 22.71 -16.60 -25.27
C GLN A 383 23.65 -16.70 -26.48
N ASN A 384 24.32 -17.84 -26.64
CA ASN A 384 25.42 -18.00 -27.60
C ASN A 384 24.93 -18.43 -28.99
N THR A 385 24.31 -17.50 -29.75
CA THR A 385 23.67 -17.84 -31.04
C THR A 385 24.52 -17.55 -32.28
N LYS A 386 25.64 -16.82 -32.17
CA LYS A 386 26.41 -16.34 -33.34
C LYS A 386 26.96 -17.45 -34.23
N GLU A 387 27.33 -18.59 -33.64
CA GLU A 387 27.91 -19.75 -34.35
C GLU A 387 26.83 -20.74 -34.85
N LEU A 388 25.55 -20.47 -34.61
CA LEU A 388 24.44 -21.35 -35.01
C LEU A 388 24.00 -21.07 -36.46
N SER A 389 23.42 -22.07 -37.13
CA SER A 389 22.74 -21.86 -38.42
C SER A 389 21.58 -20.86 -38.29
N SER A 390 21.19 -20.23 -39.40
CA SER A 390 20.05 -19.30 -39.45
C SER A 390 18.75 -19.92 -38.90
N GLU A 391 18.48 -21.18 -39.24
CA GLU A 391 17.35 -21.93 -38.71
C GLU A 391 17.41 -22.05 -37.18
N ASN A 392 18.56 -22.45 -36.63
CA ASN A 392 18.73 -22.59 -35.18
C ASN A 392 18.69 -21.24 -34.45
N GLN A 393 19.19 -20.16 -35.07
CA GLN A 393 19.05 -18.80 -34.54
C GLN A 393 17.58 -18.39 -34.43
N GLN A 394 16.77 -18.71 -35.44
CA GLN A 394 15.33 -18.43 -35.44
C GLN A 394 14.60 -19.23 -34.34
N VAL A 395 14.90 -20.52 -34.18
CA VAL A 395 14.33 -21.36 -33.12
C VAL A 395 14.65 -20.80 -31.74
N ILE A 396 15.90 -20.42 -31.48
CA ILE A 396 16.30 -19.82 -30.19
C ILE A 396 15.62 -18.47 -29.96
N PHE A 397 15.48 -17.65 -31.02
CA PHE A 397 14.76 -16.38 -30.92
C PHE A 397 13.29 -16.57 -30.54
N GLU A 398 12.60 -17.52 -31.18
CA GLU A 398 11.21 -17.86 -30.85
C GLU A 398 11.08 -18.47 -29.45
N LEU A 399 12.05 -19.28 -29.03
CA LEU A 399 12.09 -19.87 -27.70
C LEU A 399 12.19 -18.77 -26.63
N ARG A 400 13.12 -17.82 -26.79
CA ARG A 400 13.24 -16.65 -25.91
C ARG A 400 11.94 -15.86 -25.81
N LYS A 401 11.24 -15.65 -26.93
CA LYS A 401 9.95 -14.94 -26.94
C LYS A 401 8.87 -15.70 -26.18
N ASN A 402 8.73 -17.00 -26.41
CA ASN A 402 7.74 -17.81 -25.69
C ASN A 402 7.99 -17.84 -24.18
N ILE A 403 9.26 -17.90 -23.76
CA ILE A 403 9.66 -17.78 -22.35
C ILE A 403 9.23 -16.43 -21.76
N GLN A 404 9.43 -15.33 -22.48
CA GLN A 404 9.00 -13.98 -22.05
C GLN A 404 7.47 -13.86 -21.98
N PHE A 405 6.75 -14.45 -22.93
CA PHE A 405 5.29 -14.40 -22.95
C PHE A 405 4.64 -15.06 -21.74
N VAL A 406 5.28 -16.03 -21.08
CA VAL A 406 4.76 -16.65 -19.86
C VAL A 406 4.44 -15.60 -18.80
N PHE A 407 5.39 -14.72 -18.47
CA PHE A 407 5.17 -13.68 -17.47
C PHE A 407 4.13 -12.66 -17.94
N GLU A 408 4.21 -12.21 -19.20
CA GLU A 408 3.31 -11.22 -19.77
C GLU A 408 1.85 -11.68 -19.73
N ILE A 409 1.58 -12.93 -20.12
CA ILE A 409 0.25 -13.55 -20.07
C ILE A 409 -0.26 -13.58 -18.63
N LEU A 410 0.54 -14.08 -17.69
CA LEU A 410 0.13 -14.23 -16.28
C LEU A 410 -0.08 -12.89 -15.58
N ASN A 411 0.62 -11.84 -16.02
CA ASN A 411 0.47 -10.50 -15.47
C ASN A 411 -0.61 -9.67 -16.17
N SER A 412 -1.17 -10.16 -17.28
CA SER A 412 -2.21 -9.47 -18.06
C SER A 412 -3.63 -9.69 -17.50
N ASN A 413 -4.63 -9.14 -18.21
CA ASN A 413 -6.05 -9.33 -17.94
C ASN A 413 -6.71 -10.34 -18.90
N VAL A 414 -5.93 -11.17 -19.60
CA VAL A 414 -6.52 -12.17 -20.51
C VAL A 414 -7.34 -13.20 -19.74
N PRO A 415 -8.48 -13.68 -20.29
CA PRO A 415 -9.20 -14.81 -19.72
C PRO A 415 -8.29 -16.04 -19.64
N ASN A 416 -8.46 -16.88 -18.62
CA ASN A 416 -7.73 -18.15 -18.46
C ASN A 416 -6.20 -18.04 -18.64
N PRO A 417 -5.51 -17.11 -17.95
CA PRO A 417 -4.10 -16.83 -18.18
C PRO A 417 -3.20 -18.05 -17.93
N PHE A 418 -3.57 -18.95 -17.00
CA PHE A 418 -2.80 -20.16 -16.73
C PHE A 418 -2.79 -21.13 -17.92
N VAL A 419 -3.90 -21.26 -18.66
CA VAL A 419 -3.96 -22.12 -19.85
C VAL A 419 -3.09 -21.54 -20.96
N TYR A 420 -3.15 -20.22 -21.18
CA TYR A 420 -2.31 -19.58 -22.19
C TYR A 420 -0.81 -19.63 -21.82
N ALA A 421 -0.47 -19.45 -20.55
CA ALA A 421 0.90 -19.60 -20.06
C ALA A 421 1.40 -21.04 -20.24
N MET A 422 0.57 -22.04 -19.93
CA MET A 422 0.85 -23.45 -20.19
C MET A 422 1.16 -23.70 -21.67
N LEU A 423 0.39 -23.11 -22.59
CA LEU A 423 0.64 -23.22 -24.03
C LEU A 423 1.96 -22.56 -24.46
N ALA A 424 2.31 -21.41 -23.90
CA ALA A 424 3.60 -20.77 -24.17
C ALA A 424 4.79 -21.62 -23.67
N ILE A 425 4.67 -22.22 -22.49
CA ILE A 425 5.66 -23.20 -22.00
C ILE A 425 5.70 -24.42 -22.93
N PHE A 426 4.55 -24.89 -23.43
CA PHE A 426 4.50 -26.07 -24.29
C PHE A 426 5.16 -25.79 -25.64
N LYS A 427 4.91 -24.62 -26.21
CA LYS A 427 5.58 -24.17 -27.43
C LYS A 427 7.10 -24.09 -27.24
N SER A 428 7.56 -23.73 -26.04
CA SER A 428 8.98 -23.75 -25.70
C SER A 428 9.57 -25.17 -25.77
N ILE A 429 8.84 -26.19 -25.31
CA ILE A 429 9.24 -27.60 -25.44
C ILE A 429 9.26 -28.05 -26.91
N GLU A 430 8.25 -27.66 -27.70
CA GLU A 430 8.24 -27.99 -29.13
C GLU A 430 9.44 -27.40 -29.86
N LEU A 431 9.80 -26.15 -29.57
CA LEU A 431 10.99 -25.51 -30.15
C LEU A 431 12.29 -26.20 -29.73
N LEU A 432 12.37 -26.71 -28.49
CA LEU A 432 13.50 -27.55 -28.07
C LEU A 432 13.53 -28.86 -28.87
N ASN A 433 12.40 -29.51 -29.09
CA ASN A 433 12.32 -30.70 -29.94
C ASN A 433 12.82 -30.39 -31.35
N ASP A 434 12.33 -29.31 -31.97
CA ASP A 434 12.70 -28.90 -33.33
C ASP A 434 14.20 -28.53 -33.44
N TYR A 435 14.82 -28.07 -32.35
CA TYR A 435 16.26 -27.78 -32.31
C TYR A 435 17.12 -29.05 -32.39
N TYR A 436 16.72 -30.13 -31.72
CA TYR A 436 17.55 -31.35 -31.63
C TYR A 436 17.12 -32.47 -32.58
N ILE A 437 15.86 -32.49 -33.00
CA ILE A 437 15.21 -33.64 -33.63
C ILE A 437 14.63 -33.22 -34.98
N GLU A 438 14.78 -34.11 -35.96
CA GLU A 438 14.14 -34.03 -37.27
C GLU A 438 13.25 -35.25 -37.49
N GLU A 439 12.32 -35.15 -38.43
CA GLU A 439 11.39 -36.23 -38.73
C GLU A 439 11.47 -36.63 -40.20
N GLU A 440 11.67 -37.92 -40.46
CA GLU A 440 11.79 -38.45 -41.81
C GLU A 440 10.81 -39.60 -42.06
N TRP A 441 10.41 -39.76 -43.31
CA TRP A 441 9.57 -40.86 -43.77
C TRP A 441 10.42 -42.06 -44.16
N MET A 442 10.19 -43.21 -43.51
CA MET A 442 10.77 -44.50 -43.89
C MET A 442 9.65 -45.53 -44.07
N LYS A 443 9.62 -46.18 -45.24
CA LYS A 443 8.67 -47.28 -45.55
C LYS A 443 7.22 -46.95 -45.15
N ASN A 444 6.72 -45.77 -45.56
CA ASN A 444 5.37 -45.25 -45.27
C ASN A 444 5.07 -44.91 -43.82
N LYS A 445 6.07 -44.80 -42.95
CA LYS A 445 5.92 -44.33 -41.56
C LYS A 445 6.91 -43.22 -41.25
N LYS A 446 6.47 -42.22 -40.49
CA LYS A 446 7.35 -41.14 -40.01
C LYS A 446 8.07 -41.57 -38.74
N TYR A 447 9.36 -41.26 -38.63
CA TYR A 447 10.18 -41.52 -37.44
C TYR A 447 10.95 -40.25 -37.06
N SER A 448 11.30 -40.13 -35.77
CA SER A 448 12.15 -39.06 -35.26
C SER A 448 13.63 -39.45 -35.18
N PHE A 449 14.51 -38.52 -35.56
CA PHE A 449 15.96 -38.69 -35.66
C PHE A 449 16.71 -37.54 -34.98
N TRP A 450 17.90 -37.83 -34.48
CA TRP A 450 18.82 -36.83 -33.97
C TRP A 450 19.42 -36.00 -35.12
N LYS A 451 19.08 -34.70 -35.18
CA LYS A 451 19.65 -33.76 -36.17
C LYS A 451 21.17 -33.85 -36.21
N GLY A 452 21.72 -34.05 -37.40
CA GLY A 452 23.16 -34.11 -37.67
C GLY A 452 23.84 -35.47 -37.44
N SER A 453 23.16 -36.45 -36.84
CA SER A 453 23.69 -37.82 -36.73
C SER A 453 22.97 -38.84 -37.61
N GLY A 454 21.72 -38.57 -37.98
CA GLY A 454 20.87 -39.53 -38.72
C GLY A 454 20.42 -40.75 -37.91
N ASN A 455 20.76 -40.82 -36.62
CA ASN A 455 20.33 -41.91 -35.74
C ASN A 455 18.89 -41.71 -35.27
N LYS A 456 18.08 -42.77 -35.27
CA LYS A 456 16.74 -42.75 -34.67
C LYS A 456 16.85 -42.44 -33.18
N ILE A 457 15.99 -41.56 -32.67
CA ILE A 457 15.86 -41.37 -31.21
C ILE A 457 15.25 -42.61 -30.58
N GLN A 458 15.53 -42.88 -29.31
CA GLN A 458 14.93 -44.00 -28.59
C GLN A 458 13.41 -43.81 -28.39
N THR A 459 12.69 -44.92 -28.25
CA THR A 459 11.25 -44.93 -27.98
C THR A 459 11.02 -45.03 -26.46
N LEU A 460 10.12 -44.20 -25.96
CA LEU A 460 9.63 -44.20 -24.59
C LEU A 460 8.61 -45.31 -24.41
N ASP A 461 8.94 -46.26 -23.55
CA ASP A 461 8.13 -47.43 -23.24
C ASP A 461 8.01 -47.56 -21.71
N TYR A 462 6.80 -47.38 -21.18
CA TYR A 462 6.49 -47.35 -19.74
C TYR A 462 7.48 -46.54 -18.89
N GLY A 463 7.92 -45.38 -19.38
CA GLY A 463 8.86 -44.48 -18.68
C GLY A 463 10.34 -44.77 -18.91
N THR A 464 10.68 -45.87 -19.58
CA THR A 464 12.06 -46.21 -19.95
C THR A 464 12.31 -45.98 -21.43
N LEU A 465 13.52 -45.55 -21.80
CA LEU A 465 13.89 -45.46 -23.21
C LEU A 465 14.49 -46.78 -23.67
N ARG A 466 14.08 -47.21 -24.87
CA ARG A 466 14.61 -48.39 -25.54
C ARG A 466 14.83 -48.12 -27.02
N ASP A 467 15.65 -48.96 -27.64
CA ASP A 467 15.89 -48.85 -29.09
C ASP A 467 14.59 -48.96 -29.90
N THR A 468 14.49 -48.09 -30.90
CA THR A 468 13.32 -47.94 -31.76
C THR A 468 13.27 -49.05 -32.81
N LYS A 469 12.22 -49.86 -32.75
CA LYS A 469 11.91 -50.96 -33.68
C LYS A 469 10.94 -50.49 -34.77
N ASP A 470 10.88 -51.26 -35.86
CA ASP A 470 9.88 -51.04 -36.90
C ASP A 470 8.48 -51.22 -36.32
N GLY A 471 7.66 -50.15 -36.39
CA GLY A 471 6.31 -50.13 -35.81
C GLY A 471 6.19 -49.31 -34.51
N ASP A 472 7.29 -48.87 -33.89
CA ASP A 472 7.25 -48.01 -32.70
C ASP A 472 6.72 -46.59 -33.01
N TYR A 473 6.19 -45.91 -31.98
CA TYR A 473 5.66 -44.55 -32.08
C TYR A 473 6.55 -43.57 -31.31
N ASN A 474 7.61 -43.08 -31.97
CA ASN A 474 8.57 -42.14 -31.37
C ASN A 474 8.32 -40.65 -31.72
N LEU A 475 7.15 -40.34 -32.28
CA LEU A 475 6.82 -39.01 -32.81
C LEU A 475 6.24 -38.04 -31.77
N SER A 476 5.78 -38.54 -30.61
CA SER A 476 5.12 -37.68 -29.62
C SER A 476 6.09 -36.65 -29.04
N SER A 477 5.57 -35.46 -28.71
CA SER A 477 6.38 -34.42 -28.06
C SER A 477 6.99 -34.90 -26.74
N GLU A 478 6.29 -35.80 -26.02
CA GLU A 478 6.78 -36.48 -24.82
C GLU A 478 8.01 -37.34 -25.13
N ASN A 479 7.91 -38.23 -26.12
CA ASN A 479 9.02 -39.10 -26.50
C ASN A 479 10.27 -38.29 -26.85
N LYS A 480 10.08 -37.26 -27.68
CA LYS A 480 11.16 -36.38 -28.15
C LYS A 480 11.87 -35.65 -27.00
N ILE A 481 11.12 -35.01 -26.10
CA ILE A 481 11.72 -34.27 -25.00
C ILE A 481 12.39 -35.22 -23.99
N MET A 482 11.80 -36.39 -23.76
CA MET A 482 12.36 -37.42 -22.88
C MET A 482 13.67 -38.00 -23.46
N ALA A 483 13.74 -38.22 -24.77
CA ALA A 483 14.98 -38.58 -25.46
C ALA A 483 16.05 -37.49 -25.29
N ILE A 484 15.68 -36.20 -25.45
CA ILE A 484 16.61 -35.08 -25.23
C ILE A 484 17.16 -35.09 -23.81
N ILE A 485 16.30 -35.29 -22.82
CA ILE A 485 16.71 -35.28 -21.42
C ILE A 485 17.59 -36.49 -21.11
N LYS A 486 17.16 -37.70 -21.43
CA LYS A 486 17.85 -38.92 -20.98
C LYS A 486 19.08 -39.28 -21.82
N GLU A 487 19.11 -38.93 -23.10
CA GLU A 487 20.25 -39.24 -23.99
C GLU A 487 21.27 -38.09 -24.06
N ASN A 488 20.83 -36.82 -24.00
CA ASN A 488 21.74 -35.66 -24.13
C ASN A 488 22.02 -34.92 -22.82
N THR A 489 21.43 -35.34 -21.70
CA THR A 489 21.70 -34.72 -20.40
C THR A 489 22.00 -35.77 -19.32
N SER A 490 22.60 -35.33 -18.22
CA SER A 490 22.86 -36.16 -17.02
C SER A 490 21.67 -36.18 -16.05
N ILE A 491 20.48 -35.77 -16.49
CA ILE A 491 19.28 -35.78 -15.65
C ILE A 491 18.73 -37.21 -15.57
N GLN A 492 18.74 -37.80 -14.38
CA GLN A 492 18.06 -39.06 -14.05
C GLN A 492 16.99 -38.88 -12.96
N GLU A 493 16.44 -37.68 -12.80
CA GLU A 493 15.45 -37.38 -11.77
C GLU A 493 14.04 -37.84 -12.20
N ASP A 494 13.50 -38.88 -11.55
CA ASP A 494 12.11 -39.37 -11.76
C ASP A 494 11.05 -38.26 -11.60
N SER A 495 11.34 -37.19 -10.87
CA SER A 495 10.43 -36.04 -10.72
C SER A 495 10.18 -35.31 -12.04
N ILE A 496 11.19 -35.17 -12.90
CA ILE A 496 11.04 -34.46 -14.19
C ILE A 496 10.18 -35.27 -15.15
N ASP A 497 10.31 -36.60 -15.14
CA ASP A 497 9.48 -37.49 -15.94
C ASP A 497 7.99 -37.32 -15.60
N ASN A 498 7.67 -37.21 -14.30
CA ASN A 498 6.30 -36.99 -13.84
C ASN A 498 5.79 -35.59 -14.18
N ASP A 499 6.63 -34.55 -14.06
CA ASP A 499 6.27 -33.18 -14.43
C ASP A 499 5.95 -33.08 -15.94
N ILE A 500 6.76 -33.73 -16.79
CA ILE A 500 6.55 -33.75 -18.26
C ILE A 500 5.23 -34.46 -18.60
N LYS A 501 4.99 -35.64 -18.01
CA LYS A 501 3.75 -36.39 -18.22
C LYS A 501 2.53 -35.57 -17.80
N GLN A 502 2.56 -35.02 -16.58
CA GLN A 502 1.50 -34.15 -16.08
C GLN A 502 1.26 -32.97 -17.01
N PHE A 503 2.32 -32.29 -17.44
CA PHE A 503 2.24 -31.14 -18.32
C PHE A 503 1.62 -31.47 -19.68
N ILE A 504 2.11 -32.53 -20.33
CA ILE A 504 1.66 -32.93 -21.67
C ILE A 504 0.21 -33.39 -21.64
N CYS A 505 -0.17 -34.19 -20.64
CA CYS A 505 -1.55 -34.67 -20.54
C CYS A 505 -2.51 -33.52 -20.19
N SER A 506 -2.10 -32.58 -19.31
CA SER A 506 -2.88 -31.36 -19.02
C SER A 506 -3.05 -30.48 -20.26
N ARG A 507 -2.00 -30.33 -21.09
CA ARG A 507 -2.08 -29.59 -22.36
C ARG A 507 -3.01 -30.28 -23.35
N ASN A 508 -2.89 -31.60 -23.52
CA ASN A 508 -3.73 -32.37 -24.43
C ASN A 508 -5.21 -32.22 -24.07
N TYR A 509 -5.56 -32.38 -22.79
CA TYR A 509 -6.92 -32.18 -22.31
C TYR A 509 -7.45 -30.77 -22.57
N ALA A 510 -6.63 -29.74 -22.33
CA ALA A 510 -7.05 -28.36 -22.59
C ALA A 510 -7.36 -28.08 -24.06
N MET A 511 -6.69 -28.76 -25.00
CA MET A 511 -6.91 -28.61 -26.44
C MET A 511 -7.97 -29.57 -26.99
N HIS A 512 -8.08 -30.78 -26.42
CA HIS A 512 -8.93 -31.88 -26.88
C HIS A 512 -9.69 -32.55 -25.71
N PRO A 513 -10.62 -31.83 -25.05
CA PRO A 513 -11.27 -32.31 -23.82
C PRO A 513 -12.17 -33.53 -23.99
N SER A 514 -12.54 -33.88 -25.24
CA SER A 514 -13.40 -35.02 -25.58
C SER A 514 -12.66 -36.33 -25.82
N GLU A 515 -11.33 -36.32 -25.93
CA GLU A 515 -10.54 -37.54 -26.13
C GLU A 515 -10.40 -38.31 -24.81
N LYS A 516 -10.47 -39.66 -24.88
CA LYS A 516 -10.24 -40.51 -23.71
C LYS A 516 -8.77 -40.40 -23.31
N ASP A 517 -8.46 -39.56 -22.32
CA ASP A 517 -7.10 -39.43 -21.80
C ASP A 517 -6.58 -40.78 -21.28
N SER A 518 -5.53 -41.28 -21.92
CA SER A 518 -4.73 -42.41 -21.43
C SER A 518 -3.94 -42.07 -20.15
N CYS A 519 -3.91 -40.80 -19.73
CA CYS A 519 -3.13 -40.29 -18.60
C CYS A 519 -3.96 -39.85 -17.37
N ARG A 520 -5.04 -40.53 -17.00
CA ARG A 520 -5.96 -40.06 -15.93
C ARG A 520 -5.26 -39.64 -14.62
N ASP A 521 -4.19 -40.34 -14.25
CA ASP A 521 -3.50 -40.14 -12.97
C ASP A 521 -2.62 -38.88 -12.91
N PHE A 522 -2.30 -38.29 -14.07
CA PHE A 522 -1.43 -37.11 -14.18
C PHE A 522 -2.17 -35.85 -14.69
N LEU A 523 -3.49 -35.92 -14.92
CA LEU A 523 -4.22 -34.84 -15.55
C LEU A 523 -4.58 -33.70 -14.58
N ILE A 524 -4.18 -32.46 -14.91
CA ILE A 524 -4.70 -31.24 -14.29
C ILE A 524 -5.65 -30.55 -15.27
N LYS A 525 -6.95 -30.57 -14.94
CA LYS A 525 -8.00 -29.96 -15.77
C LYS A 525 -8.04 -28.44 -15.69
N GLU A 526 -7.72 -27.89 -14.52
CA GLU A 526 -7.75 -26.45 -14.25
C GLU A 526 -6.40 -26.03 -13.66
N PRO A 527 -5.41 -25.69 -14.51
CA PRO A 527 -4.12 -25.23 -14.06
C PRO A 527 -4.23 -23.96 -13.19
N LYS A 528 -3.35 -23.87 -12.20
CA LYS A 528 -3.26 -22.79 -11.22
C LYS A 528 -1.81 -22.34 -11.09
N ALA A 529 -1.56 -21.30 -10.31
CA ALA A 529 -0.26 -20.69 -10.14
C ALA A 529 0.85 -21.72 -9.81
N GLU A 530 0.60 -22.62 -8.88
CA GLU A 530 1.54 -23.67 -8.46
C GLU A 530 1.95 -24.60 -9.60
N HIS A 531 1.02 -24.94 -10.49
CA HIS A 531 1.26 -25.80 -11.65
C HIS A 531 2.12 -25.09 -12.69
N ILE A 532 1.79 -23.83 -13.01
CA ILE A 532 2.58 -23.05 -13.99
C ILE A 532 4.00 -22.81 -13.48
N VAL A 533 4.15 -22.52 -12.19
CA VAL A 533 5.47 -22.42 -11.55
C VAL A 533 6.24 -23.73 -11.71
N GLY A 534 5.63 -24.88 -11.38
CA GLY A 534 6.27 -26.19 -11.50
C GLY A 534 6.72 -26.51 -12.93
N TRP A 535 5.86 -26.29 -13.92
CA TRP A 535 6.19 -26.54 -15.32
C TRP A 535 7.26 -25.58 -15.87
N PHE A 536 7.32 -24.34 -15.37
CA PHE A 536 8.37 -23.41 -15.77
C PHE A 536 9.71 -23.71 -15.08
N GLU A 537 9.68 -24.23 -13.85
CA GLU A 537 10.86 -24.81 -13.18
C GLU A 537 11.38 -26.05 -13.92
N MET A 538 10.48 -26.92 -14.38
CA MET A 538 10.84 -28.05 -15.23
C MET A 538 11.55 -27.57 -16.50
N LEU A 539 11.00 -26.56 -17.20
CA LEU A 539 11.66 -25.97 -18.37
C LEU A 539 13.05 -25.42 -18.01
N TYR A 540 13.19 -24.69 -16.90
CA TYR A 540 14.48 -24.19 -16.42
C TYR A 540 15.50 -25.31 -16.20
N LYS A 541 15.09 -26.42 -15.55
CA LYS A 541 15.96 -27.58 -15.33
C LYS A 541 16.43 -28.17 -16.65
N ILE A 542 15.52 -28.39 -17.60
CA ILE A 542 15.85 -28.91 -18.94
C ILE A 542 16.85 -27.98 -19.63
N THR A 543 16.52 -26.69 -19.75
CA THR A 543 17.36 -25.74 -20.49
C THR A 543 18.73 -25.52 -19.84
N SER A 544 18.84 -25.72 -18.52
CA SER A 544 20.11 -25.58 -17.79
C SER A 544 21.12 -26.69 -18.09
N LYS A 545 20.68 -27.84 -18.61
CA LYS A 545 21.51 -29.03 -18.82
C LYS A 545 21.80 -29.33 -20.29
N ILE A 546 21.05 -28.75 -21.21
CA ILE A 546 21.26 -28.91 -22.65
C ILE A 546 22.38 -27.98 -23.16
N GLN A 547 23.03 -28.35 -24.26
CA GLN A 547 24.17 -27.63 -24.83
C GLN A 547 23.92 -27.29 -26.30
N ASN A 548 24.45 -26.14 -26.77
CA ASN A 548 24.38 -25.77 -28.18
C ASN A 548 25.09 -26.83 -29.04
N LYS A 549 24.39 -27.35 -30.06
CA LYS A 549 25.06 -28.10 -31.13
C LYS A 549 25.87 -27.11 -31.94
N LYS A 550 27.19 -27.09 -31.73
CA LYS A 550 28.10 -26.44 -32.69
C LYS A 550 27.95 -27.18 -34.00
N ASN A 551 27.65 -26.47 -35.08
CA ASN A 551 27.67 -27.08 -36.39
C ASN A 551 29.09 -27.60 -36.63
N ILE A 552 29.21 -28.92 -36.70
CA ILE A 552 30.23 -29.58 -37.51
C ILE A 552 29.88 -29.17 -38.94
N LEU A 553 30.59 -28.17 -39.46
CA LEU A 553 30.61 -27.86 -40.89
C LEU A 553 31.39 -28.95 -41.63
#